data_AF-A0A519L8D9-F1
#
_entry.id   AF-A0A519L8D9-F1
#
_cell.length_a   1.000
_cell.length_b   1.000
_cell.length_c   1.000
_cell.angle_alpha   90.00
_cell.angle_beta   90.00
_cell.angle_gamma   90.00
#
_symmetry.space_group_name_H-M   'P 1'
#
loop_
_entity.id
_entity.type
_entity.pdbx_description
1 polymer ?
#
loop_
_entity_poly.entity_id
_entity_poly.type
_entity_poly.pdbx_seq_one_letter_code
_entity_poly.pdbx_strand_id
1 'polypeptide(L)'
;MFTHSRMARVTAAALGVAAVLMPTAAAAWKPTSHVYFAEIAAKDALDDGYVDIPILATGEVRRYKVDERTLNALRSGRQQYRAGVLGPDAYPDILTGQQVIHPDPADSGIADGSNAWLEHVWSSFEGDNARHAFRLGFLTHAAGDMYGHTFINHFSGAPFTLTPPDNAVRHIVLEGYIDKRLPAGELTGDFFNASIGPVREQIYATMVDARPGTALDGLLPRASSSTNMSVPRLFSTLRANLDADIRAYYDHKADLQRRIANCAWTDWSCSNVALAAELTAYVAANALQVTYKERWRDDIDEGLRLWPQVSHEVALALFFNPERKADTEKADQILTDYSTRHILSM
;
A
#
# COMPACT_ATOMS: atom_id res chain seq x y z
N MET A 1 12.61 -36.59 -8.57
CA MET A 1 13.00 -35.23 -8.13
C MET A 1 11.82 -34.23 -8.15
N PHE A 2 10.57 -34.68 -7.91
CA PHE A 2 9.35 -33.86 -8.06
C PHE A 2 8.43 -33.92 -6.82
N THR A 3 9.02 -33.97 -5.62
CA THR A 3 8.25 -34.06 -4.36
C THR A 3 8.31 -32.80 -3.51
N HIS A 4 9.16 -31.82 -3.84
CA HIS A 4 9.29 -30.58 -3.05
C HIS A 4 8.39 -29.41 -3.48
N SER A 5 7.73 -29.45 -4.66
CA SER A 5 6.94 -28.28 -5.14
C SER A 5 5.47 -28.26 -4.71
N ARG A 6 4.91 -29.37 -4.20
CA ARG A 6 3.53 -29.41 -3.71
C ARG A 6 3.37 -28.90 -2.27
N MET A 7 4.38 -29.09 -1.42
CA MET A 7 4.33 -28.56 -0.05
C MET A 7 4.40 -27.03 -0.03
N ALA A 8 5.24 -26.41 -0.87
CA ALA A 8 5.41 -24.96 -0.92
C ALA A 8 4.13 -24.18 -1.32
N ARG A 9 3.27 -24.77 -2.16
CA ARG A 9 2.03 -24.13 -2.63
C ARG A 9 0.91 -24.12 -1.59
N VAL A 10 0.86 -25.15 -0.73
CA VAL A 10 -0.12 -25.22 0.36
C VAL A 10 0.32 -24.38 1.56
N THR A 11 1.63 -24.15 1.75
CA THR A 11 2.12 -23.29 2.85
C THR A 11 1.92 -21.81 2.58
N ALA A 12 2.08 -21.32 1.34
CA ALA A 12 1.94 -19.90 1.02
C ALA A 12 0.47 -19.40 1.12
N ALA A 13 -0.50 -20.18 0.63
CA ALA A 13 -1.92 -19.84 0.73
C ALA A 13 -2.45 -19.98 2.17
N ALA A 14 -1.96 -20.97 2.92
CA ALA A 14 -2.33 -21.14 4.33
C ALA A 14 -1.69 -20.07 5.24
N LEU A 15 -0.50 -19.55 4.90
CA LEU A 15 0.15 -18.45 5.64
C LEU A 15 -0.54 -17.10 5.40
N GLY A 16 -1.07 -16.84 4.20
CA GLY A 16 -1.85 -15.62 3.92
C GLY A 16 -3.15 -15.53 4.72
N VAL A 17 -3.86 -16.65 4.89
CA VAL A 17 -5.09 -16.72 5.69
C VAL A 17 -4.79 -16.82 7.19
N ALA A 18 -3.74 -17.54 7.60
CA ALA A 18 -3.39 -17.68 9.01
C ALA A 18 -2.70 -16.43 9.61
N ALA A 19 -2.03 -15.59 8.81
CA ALA A 19 -1.47 -14.32 9.29
C ALA A 19 -2.55 -13.28 9.60
N VAL A 20 -3.70 -13.34 8.92
CA VAL A 20 -4.88 -12.49 9.20
C VAL A 20 -5.64 -12.97 10.45
N LEU A 21 -5.54 -14.26 10.78
CA LEU A 21 -6.20 -14.88 11.94
C LEU A 21 -5.39 -14.78 13.24
N MET A 22 -4.27 -14.05 13.28
CA MET A 22 -3.54 -13.77 14.53
C MET A 22 -4.35 -12.75 15.36
N PRO A 23 -4.98 -13.14 16.48
CA PRO A 23 -5.74 -12.22 17.30
C PRO A 23 -4.79 -11.46 18.22
N THR A 24 -3.94 -10.57 17.69
CA THR A 24 -3.15 -9.61 18.50
C THR A 24 -2.72 -8.33 17.77
N ALA A 25 -3.27 -8.00 16.59
CA ALA A 25 -3.16 -6.63 16.09
C ALA A 25 -4.16 -5.73 16.83
N ALA A 26 -3.96 -5.58 18.15
CA ALA A 26 -4.49 -4.43 18.83
C ALA A 26 -3.79 -3.21 18.18
N ALA A 27 -4.51 -2.10 17.99
CA ALA A 27 -4.18 -1.11 16.96
C ALA A 27 -3.31 0.03 17.50
N ALA A 28 -2.12 0.22 16.92
CA ALA A 28 -1.35 1.44 17.14
C ALA A 28 -2.03 2.62 16.38
N TRP A 29 -1.67 3.85 16.70
CA TRP A 29 -2.38 5.12 16.56
C TRP A 29 -3.65 5.10 15.70
N LYS A 30 -4.82 5.14 16.36
CA LYS A 30 -6.09 5.02 15.63
C LYS A 30 -6.29 6.17 14.63
N PRO A 31 -6.55 5.88 13.34
CA PRO A 31 -6.91 6.85 12.31
C PRO A 31 -7.98 7.88 12.71
N THR A 32 -8.91 7.52 13.60
CA THR A 32 -9.92 8.46 14.15
C THR A 32 -9.30 9.70 14.79
N SER A 33 -8.19 9.57 15.53
CA SER A 33 -7.53 10.71 16.18
C SER A 33 -6.84 11.61 15.15
N HIS A 34 -6.18 11.04 14.14
CA HIS A 34 -5.61 11.81 13.03
C HIS A 34 -6.69 12.62 12.32
N VAL A 35 -7.81 11.98 11.97
CA VAL A 35 -8.90 12.67 11.28
C VAL A 35 -9.49 13.77 12.16
N TYR A 36 -9.65 13.55 13.47
CA TYR A 36 -10.13 14.58 14.38
C TYR A 36 -9.27 15.85 14.36
N PHE A 37 -7.96 15.72 14.59
CA PHE A 37 -7.06 16.87 14.59
C PHE A 37 -6.92 17.49 13.18
N ALA A 38 -6.93 16.68 12.14
CA ALA A 38 -6.92 17.14 10.76
C ALA A 38 -8.18 17.94 10.40
N GLU A 39 -9.35 17.58 10.93
CA GLU A 39 -10.58 18.33 10.75
C GLU A 39 -10.52 19.68 11.48
N ILE A 40 -9.89 19.77 12.66
CA ILE A 40 -9.66 21.06 13.34
C ILE A 40 -8.78 21.96 12.48
N ALA A 41 -7.62 21.48 12.04
CA ALA A 41 -6.71 22.26 11.20
C ALA A 41 -7.36 22.69 9.87
N ALA A 42 -8.16 21.81 9.26
CA ALA A 42 -8.86 22.15 8.04
C ALA A 42 -10.01 23.15 8.27
N LYS A 43 -10.69 23.11 9.42
CA LYS A 43 -11.73 24.10 9.76
C LYS A 43 -11.10 25.49 9.94
N ASP A 44 -9.96 25.59 10.61
CA ASP A 44 -9.18 26.82 10.75
C ASP A 44 -8.85 27.42 9.37
N ALA A 45 -8.23 26.61 8.50
CA ALA A 45 -7.94 27.01 7.12
C ALA A 45 -9.17 27.46 6.32
N LEU A 46 -10.31 26.80 6.51
CA LEU A 46 -11.53 27.04 5.73
C LEU A 46 -12.37 28.23 6.23
N ASP A 47 -12.18 28.66 7.49
CA ASP A 47 -12.96 29.74 8.11
C ASP A 47 -12.74 31.06 7.36
N ASP A 48 -11.48 31.48 7.24
CA ASP A 48 -11.13 32.76 6.61
C ASP A 48 -9.96 32.67 5.60
N GLY A 49 -9.46 31.46 5.32
CA GLY A 49 -8.35 31.24 4.40
C GLY A 49 -6.97 31.38 5.04
N TYR A 50 -6.87 31.43 6.36
CA TYR A 50 -5.62 31.48 7.12
C TYR A 50 -5.54 30.34 8.13
N VAL A 51 -4.34 30.08 8.63
CA VAL A 51 -4.12 29.24 9.80
C VAL A 51 -3.31 29.99 10.84
N ASP A 52 -3.70 29.84 12.10
CA ASP A 52 -3.04 30.49 13.23
C ASP A 52 -2.21 29.44 14.00
N ILE A 53 -0.88 29.58 13.94
CA ILE A 53 0.06 28.62 14.55
C ILE A 53 0.72 29.26 15.78
N PRO A 54 0.50 28.71 16.98
CA PRO A 54 1.19 29.16 18.19
C PRO A 54 2.65 28.70 18.20
N ILE A 55 3.57 29.66 18.37
CA ILE A 55 5.00 29.41 18.55
C ILE A 55 5.25 29.09 20.03
N LEU A 56 5.30 27.80 20.35
CA LEU A 56 5.36 27.32 21.74
C LEU A 56 6.47 27.95 22.59
N ALA A 57 7.63 28.29 21.98
CA ALA A 57 8.75 28.89 22.69
C ALA A 57 8.50 30.35 23.16
N THR A 58 7.60 31.08 22.50
CA THR A 58 7.38 32.52 22.74
C THR A 58 5.95 32.85 23.14
N GLY A 59 4.99 31.97 22.85
CA GLY A 59 3.55 32.24 22.96
C GLY A 59 3.01 33.15 21.86
N GLU A 60 3.84 33.59 20.90
CA GLU A 60 3.41 34.34 19.72
C GLU A 60 2.49 33.47 18.85
N VAL A 61 1.38 34.01 18.37
CA VAL A 61 0.56 33.36 17.35
C VAL A 61 0.92 33.95 16.00
N ARG A 62 1.39 33.09 15.09
CA ARG A 62 1.70 33.49 13.72
C ARG A 62 0.61 33.05 12.77
N ARG A 63 0.20 33.99 11.92
CA ARG A 63 -0.87 33.81 10.96
C ARG A 63 -0.31 33.57 9.57
N TYR A 64 -0.73 32.50 8.91
CA TYR A 64 -0.26 32.11 7.58
C TYR A 64 -1.42 32.04 6.61
N LYS A 65 -1.27 32.70 5.45
CA LYS A 65 -2.26 32.59 4.38
C LYS A 65 -2.16 31.21 3.74
N VAL A 66 -3.30 30.53 3.62
CA VAL A 66 -3.40 29.25 2.89
C VAL A 66 -3.55 29.54 1.41
N ASP A 67 -2.84 28.78 0.56
CA ASP A 67 -2.94 28.95 -0.88
C ASP A 67 -4.32 28.54 -1.41
N GLU A 68 -4.77 29.20 -2.48
CA GLU A 68 -6.13 29.00 -3.01
C GLU A 68 -6.37 27.58 -3.51
N ARG A 69 -5.33 26.90 -4.02
CA ARG A 69 -5.44 25.52 -4.50
C ARG A 69 -5.73 24.58 -3.35
N THR A 70 -5.03 24.73 -2.23
CA THR A 70 -5.30 24.00 -0.98
C THR A 70 -6.70 24.28 -0.44
N LEU A 71 -7.14 25.54 -0.40
CA LEU A 71 -8.49 25.88 0.04
C LEU A 71 -9.57 25.24 -0.85
N ASN A 72 -9.40 25.27 -2.17
CA ASN A 72 -10.35 24.67 -3.12
C ASN A 72 -10.39 23.14 -3.01
N ALA A 73 -9.23 22.51 -2.81
CA ALA A 73 -9.13 21.08 -2.54
C ALA A 73 -9.83 20.69 -1.23
N LEU A 74 -9.58 21.44 -0.14
CA LEU A 74 -10.26 21.20 1.12
C LEU A 74 -11.77 21.40 1.01
N ARG A 75 -12.26 22.42 0.29
CA ARG A 75 -13.71 22.66 0.12
C ARG A 75 -14.41 21.53 -0.63
N SER A 76 -13.82 21.06 -1.73
CA SER A 76 -14.48 20.13 -2.66
C SER A 76 -14.09 18.67 -2.47
N GLY A 77 -13.00 18.39 -1.77
CA GLY A 77 -12.42 17.05 -1.60
C GLY A 77 -12.40 16.56 -0.15
N ARG A 78 -13.33 16.99 0.73
CA ARG A 78 -13.33 16.62 2.17
C ARG A 78 -13.25 15.11 2.41
N GLN A 79 -13.98 14.31 1.65
CA GLN A 79 -13.95 12.84 1.79
C GLN A 79 -12.59 12.25 1.41
N GLN A 80 -11.94 12.82 0.40
CA GLN A 80 -10.60 12.42 -0.04
C GLN A 80 -9.53 12.91 0.93
N TYR A 81 -9.69 14.10 1.51
CA TYR A 81 -8.83 14.59 2.58
C TYR A 81 -8.86 13.62 3.76
N ARG A 82 -10.05 13.26 4.27
CA ARG A 82 -10.18 12.28 5.36
C ARG A 82 -9.59 10.93 4.99
N ALA A 83 -9.86 10.45 3.77
CA ALA A 83 -9.23 9.23 3.28
C ALA A 83 -7.70 9.36 3.32
N GLY A 84 -7.14 10.46 2.81
CA GLY A 84 -5.70 10.75 2.90
C GLY A 84 -5.19 10.75 4.33
N VAL A 85 -5.93 11.32 5.29
CA VAL A 85 -5.56 11.35 6.71
C VAL A 85 -5.56 9.97 7.36
N LEU A 86 -6.25 8.96 6.80
CA LEU A 86 -6.06 7.58 7.24
C LEU A 86 -4.63 7.10 6.92
N GLY A 87 -3.97 7.69 5.93
CA GLY A 87 -2.52 7.62 5.76
C GLY A 87 -1.97 6.21 5.52
N PRO A 88 -0.71 5.99 5.93
CA PRO A 88 -0.07 4.67 5.93
C PRO A 88 -0.81 3.61 6.76
N ASP A 89 -1.66 4.00 7.71
CA ASP A 89 -2.53 3.07 8.46
C ASP A 89 -3.68 2.50 7.62
N ALA A 90 -3.89 3.02 6.41
CA ALA A 90 -4.86 2.47 5.45
C ALA A 90 -4.28 2.19 4.07
N TYR A 91 -3.20 2.87 3.64
CA TYR A 91 -2.68 2.74 2.27
C TYR A 91 -1.16 2.58 2.20
N PRO A 92 -0.65 1.70 1.31
CA PRO A 92 -1.43 0.76 0.50
C PRO A 92 -2.11 -0.32 1.35
N ASP A 93 -1.61 -0.55 2.56
CA ASP A 93 -2.23 -1.34 3.62
C ASP A 93 -1.51 -1.12 4.95
N ILE A 94 -2.16 -1.53 6.04
CA ILE A 94 -1.68 -1.41 7.42
C ILE A 94 -0.27 -2.02 7.58
N LEU A 95 -0.03 -3.19 6.96
CA LEU A 95 1.24 -3.89 7.12
C LEU A 95 2.38 -3.12 6.46
N THR A 96 2.13 -2.58 5.27
CA THR A 96 3.09 -1.72 4.56
C THR A 96 3.34 -0.43 5.33
N GLY A 97 2.30 0.22 5.87
CA GLY A 97 2.46 1.39 6.73
C GLY A 97 3.40 1.13 7.90
N GLN A 98 3.09 0.10 8.68
CA GLN A 98 3.80 -0.22 9.91
C GLN A 98 5.20 -0.82 9.71
N GLN A 99 5.47 -1.49 8.59
CA GLN A 99 6.74 -2.18 8.34
C GLN A 99 7.69 -1.43 7.38
N VAL A 100 7.16 -0.54 6.55
CA VAL A 100 7.92 0.08 5.46
C VAL A 100 7.90 1.61 5.57
N ILE A 101 6.76 2.21 5.90
CA ILE A 101 6.61 3.68 5.86
C ILE A 101 6.98 4.32 7.18
N HIS A 102 6.46 3.80 8.30
CA HIS A 102 6.72 4.33 9.65
C HIS A 102 8.13 4.09 10.19
N PRO A 103 8.78 2.93 9.95
CA PRO A 103 10.08 2.66 10.57
C PRO A 103 11.20 3.56 10.06
N ASP A 104 12.23 3.72 10.90
CA ASP A 104 13.44 4.43 10.54
C ASP A 104 14.11 3.83 9.28
N PRO A 105 14.88 4.63 8.51
CA PRO A 105 15.59 4.16 7.32
C PRO A 105 16.42 2.89 7.53
N ALA A 106 17.01 2.73 8.72
CA ALA A 106 17.82 1.58 9.08
C ALA A 106 17.00 0.28 9.21
N ASP A 107 15.72 0.40 9.60
CA ASP A 107 14.82 -0.74 9.86
C ASP A 107 13.99 -1.11 8.61
N SER A 108 13.58 -0.10 7.84
CA SER A 108 12.83 -0.26 6.60
C SER A 108 13.73 -0.59 5.39
N GLY A 109 15.01 -0.19 5.44
CA GLY A 109 15.95 -0.32 4.32
C GLY A 109 15.70 0.69 3.19
N ILE A 110 14.88 1.72 3.42
CA ILE A 110 14.58 2.79 2.45
C ILE A 110 15.45 4.00 2.78
N ALA A 111 16.25 4.45 1.80
CA ALA A 111 16.98 5.71 1.93
C ALA A 111 15.99 6.87 2.14
N ASP A 112 16.27 7.74 3.12
CA ASP A 112 15.40 8.84 3.58
C ASP A 112 14.07 8.43 4.24
N GLY A 113 13.83 7.12 4.43
CA GLY A 113 12.74 6.58 5.26
C GLY A 113 11.35 7.10 4.87
N SER A 114 10.57 7.52 5.87
CA SER A 114 9.23 8.07 5.66
C SER A 114 9.22 9.29 4.72
N ASN A 115 10.29 10.10 4.70
CA ASN A 115 10.34 11.28 3.83
C ASN A 115 10.29 10.90 2.34
N ALA A 116 10.98 9.84 1.93
CA ALA A 116 10.94 9.36 0.56
C ALA A 116 9.51 8.98 0.12
N TRP A 117 8.74 8.38 1.03
CA TRP A 117 7.32 8.08 0.82
C TRP A 117 6.47 9.35 0.71
N LEU A 118 6.67 10.33 1.60
CA LEU A 118 5.91 11.57 1.59
C LEU A 118 6.18 12.39 0.32
N GLU A 119 7.43 12.47 -0.14
CA GLU A 119 7.79 13.12 -1.40
C GLU A 119 7.16 12.41 -2.61
N HIS A 120 7.16 11.08 -2.60
CA HIS A 120 6.53 10.26 -3.64
C HIS A 120 5.02 10.47 -3.70
N VAL A 121 4.33 10.47 -2.55
CA VAL A 121 2.88 10.74 -2.48
C VAL A 121 2.58 12.18 -2.89
N TRP A 122 3.37 13.14 -2.40
CA TRP A 122 3.20 14.55 -2.74
C TRP A 122 3.26 14.76 -4.25
N SER A 123 4.29 14.23 -4.91
CA SER A 123 4.49 14.40 -6.36
C SER A 123 3.51 13.60 -7.21
N SER A 124 3.12 12.39 -6.78
CA SER A 124 2.29 11.49 -7.58
C SER A 124 0.80 11.85 -7.59
N PHE A 125 0.33 12.56 -6.57
CA PHE A 125 -1.08 13.00 -6.44
C PHE A 125 -1.30 14.45 -6.90
N GLU A 126 -0.51 14.92 -7.87
CA GLU A 126 -0.79 16.18 -8.57
C GLU A 126 -2.07 16.09 -9.43
N GLY A 127 -2.64 17.26 -9.73
CA GLY A 127 -3.83 17.40 -10.57
C GLY A 127 -5.00 18.04 -9.85
N ASP A 128 -6.16 17.39 -9.96
CA ASP A 128 -7.46 17.90 -9.49
C ASP A 128 -7.56 18.04 -7.96
N ASN A 129 -8.68 18.65 -7.53
CA ASN A 129 -8.94 18.92 -6.11
C ASN A 129 -9.04 17.65 -5.26
N ALA A 130 -9.51 16.52 -5.81
CA ALA A 130 -9.66 15.28 -5.07
C ALA A 130 -8.28 14.66 -4.78
N ARG A 131 -7.38 14.64 -5.77
CA ARG A 131 -6.00 14.19 -5.60
C ARG A 131 -5.22 15.11 -4.66
N HIS A 132 -5.37 16.43 -4.83
CA HIS A 132 -4.73 17.41 -3.96
C HIS A 132 -5.21 17.28 -2.51
N ALA A 133 -6.52 17.05 -2.29
CA ALA A 133 -7.06 16.82 -0.96
C ALA A 133 -6.51 15.53 -0.34
N PHE A 134 -6.44 14.43 -1.11
CA PHE A 134 -5.90 13.17 -0.61
C PHE A 134 -4.44 13.30 -0.16
N ARG A 135 -3.56 13.88 -1.00
CA ARG A 135 -2.14 14.05 -0.60
C ARG A 135 -1.96 14.99 0.57
N LEU A 136 -2.76 16.06 0.67
CA LEU A 136 -2.73 16.94 1.83
C LEU A 136 -3.09 16.15 3.08
N GLY A 137 -4.14 15.33 3.02
CA GLY A 137 -4.53 14.46 4.13
C GLY A 137 -3.42 13.49 4.53
N PHE A 138 -2.76 12.87 3.55
CA PHE A 138 -1.67 11.92 3.78
C PHE A 138 -0.46 12.59 4.48
N LEU A 139 -0.11 13.80 4.07
CA LEU A 139 0.94 14.58 4.75
C LEU A 139 0.48 15.07 6.13
N THR A 140 -0.80 15.41 6.31
CA THR A 140 -1.36 15.75 7.64
C THR A 140 -1.29 14.56 8.59
N HIS A 141 -1.52 13.34 8.11
CA HIS A 141 -1.31 12.13 8.91
C HIS A 141 0.11 12.08 9.46
N ALA A 142 1.10 12.16 8.57
CA ALA A 142 2.51 12.12 8.93
C ALA A 142 2.92 13.28 9.86
N ALA A 143 2.39 14.48 9.65
CA ALA A 143 2.61 15.59 10.59
C ALA A 143 2.06 15.28 11.98
N GLY A 144 0.90 14.62 12.06
CA GLY A 144 0.34 14.08 13.29
C GLY A 144 1.31 13.11 13.95
N ASP A 145 1.74 12.07 13.22
CA ASP A 145 2.68 11.05 13.70
C ASP A 145 3.97 11.64 14.25
N MET A 146 4.62 12.51 13.49
CA MET A 146 5.88 13.13 13.90
C MET A 146 5.74 13.88 15.23
N TYR A 147 4.59 14.53 15.44
CA TYR A 147 4.31 15.21 16.70
C TYR A 147 4.02 14.21 17.83
N GLY A 148 3.00 13.37 17.69
CA GLY A 148 2.55 12.58 18.83
C GLY A 148 3.37 11.32 19.09
N HIS A 149 4.15 10.79 18.15
CA HIS A 149 5.05 9.67 18.44
C HIS A 149 6.18 10.11 19.36
N THR A 150 6.49 11.40 19.49
CA THR A 150 7.36 11.88 20.58
C THR A 150 6.74 11.56 21.94
N PHE A 151 5.44 11.83 22.13
CA PHE A 151 4.71 11.50 23.34
C PHE A 151 4.55 9.98 23.50
N ILE A 152 4.10 9.28 22.45
CA ILE A 152 3.86 7.85 22.51
C ILE A 152 5.15 7.09 22.82
N ASN A 153 6.25 7.35 22.09
CA ASN A 153 7.52 6.66 22.28
C ASN A 153 8.11 6.92 23.66
N HIS A 154 7.89 8.12 24.24
CA HIS A 154 8.30 8.41 25.61
C HIS A 154 7.61 7.48 26.62
N PHE A 155 6.30 7.25 26.48
CA PHE A 155 5.52 6.45 27.43
C PHE A 155 5.47 4.95 27.11
N SER A 156 5.67 4.55 25.86
CA SER A 156 5.84 3.13 25.47
C SER A 156 7.29 2.64 25.69
N GLY A 157 8.25 3.57 25.71
CA GLY A 157 9.67 3.35 26.02
C GLY A 157 10.58 3.18 24.80
N ALA A 158 10.03 3.12 23.58
CA ALA A 158 10.77 3.00 22.32
C ALA A 158 9.81 3.27 21.13
N PRO A 159 10.32 3.45 19.90
CA PRO A 159 9.53 3.34 18.66
C PRO A 159 8.77 2.02 18.55
N PHE A 160 7.73 1.97 17.71
CA PHE A 160 6.87 0.79 17.56
C PHE A 160 7.65 -0.41 17.01
N THR A 161 7.61 -1.54 17.72
CA THR A 161 8.20 -2.80 17.28
C THR A 161 7.24 -3.96 17.51
N LEU A 162 7.08 -4.83 16.51
CA LEU A 162 6.31 -6.08 16.64
C LEU A 162 7.06 -7.15 17.44
N THR A 163 8.37 -6.99 17.63
CA THR A 163 9.21 -7.94 18.35
C THR A 163 10.25 -7.18 19.18
N PRO A 164 10.23 -7.28 20.53
CA PRO A 164 9.28 -8.04 21.34
C PRO A 164 7.85 -7.41 21.35
N PRO A 165 6.79 -8.21 21.49
CA PRO A 165 5.41 -7.74 21.32
C PRO A 165 4.93 -6.75 22.40
N ASP A 166 5.61 -6.66 23.55
CA ASP A 166 5.22 -5.78 24.67
C ASP A 166 5.23 -4.29 24.28
N ASN A 167 6.20 -3.87 23.45
CA ASN A 167 6.25 -2.48 22.98
C ASN A 167 5.02 -2.13 22.14
N ALA A 168 4.69 -2.98 21.15
CA ALA A 168 3.47 -2.82 20.36
C ALA A 168 2.23 -2.69 21.27
N VAL A 169 2.05 -3.59 22.24
CA VAL A 169 0.92 -3.55 23.19
C VAL A 169 0.82 -2.22 23.93
N ARG A 170 1.95 -1.62 24.33
CA ARG A 170 1.95 -0.32 25.03
C ARG A 170 1.54 0.84 24.12
N HIS A 171 2.07 0.91 22.89
CA HIS A 171 1.64 1.90 21.90
C HIS A 171 0.13 1.87 21.74
N ILE A 172 -0.39 0.67 21.46
CA ILE A 172 -1.80 0.40 21.24
C ILE A 172 -2.68 0.88 22.40
N VAL A 173 -2.30 0.53 23.63
CA VAL A 173 -3.06 0.91 24.83
C VAL A 173 -3.06 2.43 25.00
N LEU A 174 -1.92 3.08 24.80
CA LEU A 174 -1.77 4.52 24.99
C LEU A 174 -2.52 5.31 23.91
N GLU A 175 -2.43 4.91 22.67
CA GLU A 175 -3.13 5.53 21.55
C GLU A 175 -4.64 5.30 21.65
N GLY A 176 -5.07 4.10 22.04
CA GLY A 176 -6.47 3.81 22.34
C GLY A 176 -7.01 4.63 23.52
N TYR A 177 -6.16 4.98 24.49
CA TYR A 177 -6.51 5.84 25.62
C TYR A 177 -6.70 7.31 25.20
N ILE A 178 -5.90 7.81 24.25
CA ILE A 178 -6.05 9.16 23.66
C ILE A 178 -7.32 9.21 22.82
N ASP A 179 -7.53 8.23 21.94
CA ASP A 179 -8.75 8.14 21.10
C ASP A 179 -10.01 8.22 21.98
N LYS A 180 -10.10 7.44 23.06
CA LYS A 180 -11.25 7.47 23.98
C LYS A 180 -11.53 8.84 24.62
N ARG A 181 -10.58 9.79 24.59
CA ARG A 181 -10.74 11.16 25.12
C ARG A 181 -11.18 12.19 24.10
N LEU A 182 -11.25 11.83 22.83
CA LEU A 182 -11.79 12.72 21.82
C LEU A 182 -13.24 13.11 22.16
N PRO A 183 -13.67 14.36 21.92
CA PRO A 183 -15.02 14.82 22.23
C PRO A 183 -16.06 14.06 21.41
N ALA A 184 -16.74 13.09 22.02
CA ALA A 184 -17.66 12.19 21.30
C ALA A 184 -18.79 12.92 20.55
N GLY A 185 -19.23 14.08 21.07
CA GLY A 185 -20.24 14.92 20.40
C GLY A 185 -19.77 15.53 19.07
N GLU A 186 -18.46 15.67 18.86
CA GLU A 186 -17.87 16.18 17.61
C GLU A 186 -17.62 15.07 16.59
N LEU A 187 -17.66 13.80 17.01
CA LEU A 187 -17.45 12.63 16.17
C LEU A 187 -18.78 12.09 15.65
N THR A 188 -19.52 12.89 14.89
CA THR A 188 -20.86 12.55 14.43
C THR A 188 -21.08 12.87 12.94
N GLY A 189 -22.15 12.33 12.38
CA GLY A 189 -22.57 12.60 11.00
C GLY A 189 -21.48 12.31 9.98
N ASP A 190 -21.15 13.32 9.17
CA ASP A 190 -20.19 13.21 8.08
C ASP A 190 -18.74 13.02 8.53
N PHE A 191 -18.42 13.07 9.82
CA PHE A 191 -17.06 12.87 10.31
C PHE A 191 -16.44 11.58 9.77
N PHE A 192 -17.18 10.46 9.83
CA PHE A 192 -16.73 9.14 9.37
C PHE A 192 -16.83 8.92 7.85
N ASN A 193 -17.14 9.97 7.08
CA ASN A 193 -17.24 9.88 5.63
C ASN A 193 -15.87 10.12 4.98
N ALA A 194 -15.16 9.03 4.71
CA ALA A 194 -13.94 8.98 3.91
C ALA A 194 -14.19 8.17 2.63
N SER A 195 -13.67 8.61 1.49
CA SER A 195 -13.88 7.93 0.21
C SER A 195 -12.68 8.08 -0.71
N ILE A 196 -12.24 6.96 -1.28
CA ILE A 196 -11.16 6.92 -2.26
C ILE A 196 -11.65 6.93 -3.71
N GLY A 197 -12.95 6.91 -3.99
CA GLY A 197 -13.48 6.69 -5.36
C GLY A 197 -12.77 7.48 -6.47
N PRO A 198 -12.65 8.83 -6.36
CA PRO A 198 -11.95 9.66 -7.36
C PRO A 198 -10.43 9.47 -7.43
N VAL A 199 -9.81 8.91 -6.39
CA VAL A 199 -8.34 8.77 -6.26
C VAL A 199 -7.86 7.33 -6.24
N ARG A 200 -8.77 6.35 -6.30
CA ARG A 200 -8.49 4.91 -6.16
C ARG A 200 -7.44 4.41 -7.15
N GLU A 201 -7.58 4.78 -8.42
CA GLU A 201 -6.62 4.40 -9.46
C GLU A 201 -5.25 5.03 -9.24
N GLN A 202 -5.21 6.24 -8.66
CA GLN A 202 -3.95 6.90 -8.31
C GLN A 202 -3.29 6.22 -7.11
N ILE A 203 -4.05 5.77 -6.11
CA ILE A 203 -3.53 4.95 -5.00
C ILE A 203 -2.92 3.66 -5.55
N TYR A 204 -3.62 2.95 -6.46
CA TYR A 204 -3.07 1.77 -7.12
C TYR A 204 -1.73 2.06 -7.80
N ALA A 205 -1.70 3.04 -8.70
CA ALA A 205 -0.50 3.36 -9.48
C ALA A 205 0.68 3.85 -8.60
N THR A 206 0.37 4.54 -7.50
CA THR A 206 1.39 5.19 -6.66
C THR A 206 1.92 4.28 -5.56
N MET A 207 1.05 3.46 -4.96
CA MET A 207 1.35 2.76 -3.71
C MET A 207 1.27 1.24 -3.83
N VAL A 208 0.69 0.71 -4.92
CA VAL A 208 0.47 -0.74 -5.08
C VAL A 208 1.23 -1.33 -6.28
N ASP A 209 1.23 -0.65 -7.43
CA ASP A 209 1.78 -1.16 -8.69
C ASP A 209 3.32 -1.08 -8.77
N ALA A 210 4.02 -1.95 -8.03
CA ALA A 210 5.48 -1.94 -7.96
C ALA A 210 6.11 -2.75 -9.10
N ARG A 211 6.03 -2.22 -10.32
CA ARG A 211 6.72 -2.81 -11.48
C ARG A 211 8.23 -2.52 -11.42
N PRO A 212 9.09 -3.44 -11.90
CA PRO A 212 10.52 -3.18 -11.98
C PRO A 212 10.84 -1.86 -12.68
N GLY A 213 11.65 -1.02 -12.03
CA GLY A 213 12.05 0.28 -12.56
C GLY A 213 11.06 1.44 -12.35
N THR A 214 9.95 1.23 -11.65
CA THR A 214 9.11 2.36 -11.18
C THR A 214 9.68 2.96 -9.90
N ALA A 215 9.24 4.18 -9.53
CA ALA A 215 9.62 4.80 -8.26
C ALA A 215 9.27 3.90 -7.05
N LEU A 216 8.14 3.18 -7.13
CA LEU A 216 7.68 2.29 -6.09
C LEU A 216 8.54 1.03 -5.92
N ASP A 217 9.26 0.59 -6.96
CA ASP A 217 10.24 -0.52 -6.86
C ASP A 217 11.37 -0.21 -5.86
N GLY A 218 11.76 1.07 -5.76
CA GLY A 218 12.74 1.53 -4.77
C GLY A 218 12.16 1.75 -3.37
N LEU A 219 10.86 2.06 -3.27
CA LEU A 219 10.15 2.34 -2.02
C LEU A 219 9.54 1.08 -1.38
N LEU A 220 9.52 -0.04 -2.08
CA LEU A 220 9.15 -1.35 -1.55
C LEU A 220 10.35 -2.29 -1.64
N PRO A 221 11.37 -2.15 -0.75
CA PRO A 221 12.64 -2.84 -0.88
C PRO A 221 12.50 -4.37 -0.88
N ARG A 222 13.50 -5.06 -1.43
CA ARG A 222 13.52 -6.53 -1.51
C ARG A 222 13.35 -7.17 -0.13
N ALA A 223 12.64 -8.29 -0.11
CA ALA A 223 12.25 -9.03 1.10
C ALA A 223 13.37 -9.09 2.15
N SER A 224 13.13 -8.43 3.28
CA SER A 224 13.87 -8.60 4.54
C SER A 224 12.96 -9.31 5.56
N SER A 225 13.47 -9.67 6.74
CA SER A 225 12.64 -10.22 7.81
C SER A 225 11.51 -9.27 8.27
N SER A 226 11.64 -7.95 8.00
CA SER A 226 10.68 -6.93 8.45
C SER A 226 9.58 -6.58 7.43
N THR A 227 9.72 -6.91 6.13
CA THR A 227 8.78 -6.44 5.07
C THR A 227 7.98 -7.57 4.38
N ASN A 228 8.06 -8.80 4.90
CA ASN A 228 7.57 -10.02 4.21
C ASN A 228 6.05 -10.17 4.15
N MET A 229 5.26 -9.29 4.77
CA MET A 229 3.79 -9.46 4.86
C MET A 229 2.99 -8.42 4.04
N SER A 230 3.65 -7.47 3.37
CA SER A 230 2.98 -6.49 2.49
C SER A 230 2.42 -7.17 1.23
N VAL A 231 1.10 -7.06 1.01
CA VAL A 231 0.41 -7.61 -0.17
C VAL A 231 0.94 -6.99 -1.47
N PRO A 232 1.03 -5.65 -1.63
CA PRO A 232 1.66 -5.01 -2.78
C PRO A 232 3.05 -5.56 -3.08
N ARG A 233 3.89 -5.73 -2.05
CA ARG A 233 5.25 -6.23 -2.20
C ARG A 233 5.28 -7.68 -2.69
N LEU A 234 4.55 -8.56 -2.01
CA LEU A 234 4.53 -9.99 -2.29
C LEU A 234 4.07 -10.26 -3.73
N PHE A 235 2.93 -9.72 -4.10
CA PHE A 235 2.34 -9.98 -5.41
C PHE A 235 3.03 -9.22 -6.53
N SER A 236 3.56 -8.02 -6.30
CA SER A 236 4.39 -7.34 -7.31
C SER A 236 5.69 -8.10 -7.61
N THR A 237 6.31 -8.70 -6.58
CA THR A 237 7.51 -9.53 -6.76
C THR A 237 7.19 -10.79 -7.55
N LEU A 238 6.09 -11.48 -7.19
CA LEU A 238 5.63 -12.67 -7.90
C LEU A 238 5.33 -12.34 -9.37
N ARG A 239 4.58 -11.26 -9.63
CA ARG A 239 4.27 -10.78 -10.98
C ARG A 239 5.54 -10.50 -11.79
N ALA A 240 6.52 -9.79 -11.22
CA ALA A 240 7.76 -9.46 -11.91
C ALA A 240 8.55 -10.72 -12.33
N ASN A 241 8.54 -11.77 -11.50
CA ASN A 241 9.17 -13.05 -11.83
C ASN A 241 8.40 -13.78 -12.94
N LEU A 242 7.07 -13.77 -12.90
CA LEU A 242 6.23 -14.33 -13.98
C LEU A 242 6.50 -13.61 -15.30
N ASP A 243 6.58 -12.28 -15.29
CA ASP A 243 6.90 -11.48 -16.47
C ASP A 243 8.30 -11.75 -17.01
N ALA A 244 9.28 -12.00 -16.16
CA ALA A 244 10.63 -12.38 -16.60
C ALA A 244 10.60 -13.73 -17.33
N ASP A 245 9.89 -14.71 -16.77
CA ASP A 245 9.76 -16.04 -17.38
C ASP A 245 8.98 -16.01 -18.71
N ILE A 246 7.87 -15.24 -18.76
CA ILE A 246 7.06 -15.07 -19.96
C ILE A 246 7.89 -14.39 -21.06
N ARG A 247 8.62 -13.31 -20.72
CA ARG A 247 9.51 -12.63 -21.68
C ARG A 247 10.60 -13.56 -22.19
N ALA A 248 11.27 -14.30 -21.32
CA ALA A 248 12.32 -15.24 -21.73
C ALA A 248 11.81 -16.27 -22.76
N TYR A 249 10.57 -16.75 -22.60
CA TYR A 249 9.94 -17.63 -23.58
C TYR A 249 9.70 -16.95 -24.93
N TYR A 250 9.09 -15.77 -24.93
CA TYR A 250 8.78 -15.05 -26.17
C TYR A 250 10.05 -14.57 -26.88
N ASP A 251 11.07 -14.16 -26.14
CA ASP A 251 12.36 -13.74 -26.69
C ASP A 251 13.08 -14.91 -27.37
N HIS A 252 13.09 -16.10 -26.75
CA HIS A 252 13.66 -17.30 -27.35
C HIS A 252 12.86 -17.75 -28.59
N LYS A 253 11.53 -17.76 -28.50
CA LYS A 253 10.64 -18.05 -29.63
C LYS A 253 10.90 -17.09 -30.80
N ALA A 254 10.97 -15.80 -30.52
CA ALA A 254 11.25 -14.77 -31.52
C ALA A 254 12.65 -14.91 -32.11
N ASP A 255 13.64 -15.31 -31.32
CA ASP A 255 14.99 -15.58 -31.81
C ASP A 255 15.03 -16.72 -32.83
N LEU A 256 14.41 -17.86 -32.51
CA LEU A 256 14.30 -18.98 -33.43
C LEU A 256 13.58 -18.57 -34.72
N GLN A 257 12.48 -17.81 -34.61
CA GLN A 257 11.75 -17.29 -35.76
C GLN A 257 12.61 -16.36 -36.64
N ARG A 258 13.39 -15.46 -36.03
CA ARG A 258 14.33 -14.58 -36.75
C ARG A 258 15.41 -15.40 -37.46
N ARG A 259 16.00 -16.39 -36.79
CA ARG A 259 17.03 -17.27 -37.37
C ARG A 259 16.50 -18.07 -38.56
N ILE A 260 15.27 -18.59 -38.46
CA ILE A 260 14.58 -19.28 -39.57
C ILE A 260 14.39 -18.34 -40.76
N ALA A 261 13.89 -17.12 -40.52
CA ALA A 261 13.64 -16.13 -41.57
C ALA A 261 14.92 -15.67 -42.28
N ASN A 262 16.04 -15.65 -41.56
CA ASN A 262 17.35 -15.22 -42.07
C ASN A 262 18.18 -16.36 -42.68
N CYS A 263 17.74 -17.63 -42.63
CA CYS A 263 18.43 -18.70 -43.34
C CYS A 263 18.29 -18.50 -44.86
N ALA A 264 19.37 -18.10 -45.52
CA ALA A 264 19.44 -18.12 -46.97
C ALA A 264 19.48 -19.57 -47.47
N TRP A 265 18.84 -19.85 -48.61
CA TRP A 265 18.89 -21.18 -49.25
C TRP A 265 20.31 -21.62 -49.64
N THR A 266 21.26 -20.68 -49.68
CA THR A 266 22.68 -20.91 -49.97
C THR A 266 23.56 -21.04 -48.71
N ASP A 267 23.01 -20.83 -47.52
CA ASP A 267 23.75 -20.97 -46.26
C ASP A 267 23.63 -22.39 -45.72
N TRP A 268 24.61 -23.23 -46.09
CA TRP A 268 24.69 -24.63 -45.67
C TRP A 268 24.95 -24.81 -44.16
N SER A 269 25.27 -23.74 -43.42
CA SER A 269 25.40 -23.77 -41.96
C SER A 269 24.07 -23.49 -41.23
N CYS A 270 23.06 -22.98 -41.93
CA CYS A 270 21.75 -22.62 -41.42
C CYS A 270 20.69 -23.63 -41.87
N SER A 271 20.43 -24.66 -41.08
CA SER A 271 19.37 -25.63 -41.38
C SER A 271 18.01 -25.09 -40.93
N ASN A 272 17.24 -24.52 -41.86
CA ASN A 272 15.88 -24.05 -41.61
C ASN A 272 14.99 -25.18 -41.03
N VAL A 273 15.12 -26.39 -41.56
CA VAL A 273 14.38 -27.57 -41.07
C VAL A 273 14.73 -27.89 -39.61
N ALA A 274 16.01 -27.84 -39.23
CA ALA A 274 16.43 -28.09 -37.85
C ALA A 274 15.91 -27.00 -36.90
N LEU A 275 16.00 -25.72 -37.29
CA LEU A 275 15.50 -24.61 -36.49
C LEU A 275 13.97 -24.62 -36.35
N ALA A 276 13.24 -25.01 -37.41
CA ALA A 276 11.79 -25.16 -37.36
C ALA A 276 11.37 -26.32 -36.44
N ALA A 277 12.11 -27.42 -36.43
CA ALA A 277 11.91 -28.53 -35.50
C ALA A 277 12.22 -28.10 -34.05
N GLU A 278 13.30 -27.35 -33.83
CA GLU A 278 13.66 -26.78 -32.52
C GLU A 278 12.56 -25.84 -32.01
N LEU A 279 12.08 -24.91 -32.83
CA LEU A 279 10.97 -24.01 -32.49
C LEU A 279 9.70 -24.79 -32.12
N THR A 280 9.35 -25.81 -32.92
CA THR A 280 8.17 -26.63 -32.65
C THR A 280 8.29 -27.39 -31.33
N ALA A 281 9.45 -28.00 -31.06
CA ALA A 281 9.72 -28.69 -29.82
C ALA A 281 9.70 -27.74 -28.61
N TYR A 282 10.31 -26.56 -28.76
CA TYR A 282 10.33 -25.54 -27.72
C TYR A 282 8.93 -25.03 -27.36
N VAL A 283 8.11 -24.72 -28.36
CA VAL A 283 6.72 -24.31 -28.18
C VAL A 283 5.91 -25.44 -27.54
N ALA A 284 6.02 -26.67 -28.03
CA ALA A 284 5.29 -27.82 -27.47
C ALA A 284 5.65 -28.08 -26.00
N ALA A 285 6.92 -27.90 -25.62
CA ALA A 285 7.38 -28.12 -24.26
C ALA A 285 6.98 -27.01 -23.28
N ASN A 286 6.87 -25.76 -23.75
CA ASN A 286 6.76 -24.60 -22.85
C ASN A 286 5.44 -23.82 -22.96
N ALA A 287 4.71 -23.89 -24.08
CA ALA A 287 3.57 -23.00 -24.33
C ALA A 287 2.47 -23.11 -23.27
N LEU A 288 2.10 -24.33 -22.86
CA LEU A 288 1.08 -24.51 -21.82
C LEU A 288 1.49 -23.91 -20.48
N GLN A 289 2.76 -24.08 -20.10
CA GLN A 289 3.28 -23.50 -18.87
C GLN A 289 3.30 -21.97 -18.93
N VAL A 290 3.67 -21.40 -20.08
CA VAL A 290 3.67 -19.94 -20.28
C VAL A 290 2.25 -19.39 -20.25
N THR A 291 1.30 -20.02 -20.93
CA THR A 291 -0.12 -19.60 -20.87
C THR A 291 -0.66 -19.65 -19.45
N TYR A 292 -0.30 -20.66 -18.65
CA TYR A 292 -0.66 -20.68 -17.23
C TYR A 292 -0.04 -19.48 -16.47
N LYS A 293 1.24 -19.16 -16.70
CA LYS A 293 1.90 -18.00 -16.09
C LYS A 293 1.27 -16.66 -16.52
N GLU A 294 0.85 -16.53 -17.78
CA GLU A 294 0.15 -15.34 -18.28
C GLU A 294 -1.16 -15.13 -17.53
N ARG A 295 -1.98 -16.17 -17.39
CA ARG A 295 -3.24 -16.08 -16.62
C ARG A 295 -2.99 -15.74 -15.16
N TRP A 296 -2.01 -16.38 -14.55
CA TRP A 296 -1.65 -16.09 -13.17
C TRP A 296 -1.19 -14.64 -12.99
N ARG A 297 -0.36 -14.12 -13.91
CA ARG A 297 0.03 -12.71 -13.91
C ARG A 297 -1.19 -11.79 -14.04
N ASP A 298 -2.11 -12.10 -14.94
CA ASP A 298 -3.32 -11.29 -15.17
C ASP A 298 -4.22 -11.27 -13.91
N ASP A 299 -4.38 -12.42 -13.22
CA ASP A 299 -5.11 -12.52 -11.95
C ASP A 299 -4.44 -11.68 -10.84
N ILE A 300 -3.10 -11.67 -10.79
CA ILE A 300 -2.34 -10.80 -9.88
C ILE A 300 -2.59 -9.33 -10.17
N ASP A 301 -2.56 -8.92 -11.43
CA ASP A 301 -2.80 -7.54 -11.82
C ASP A 301 -4.21 -7.08 -11.46
N GLU A 302 -5.23 -7.94 -11.64
CA GLU A 302 -6.60 -7.66 -11.23
C GLU A 302 -6.71 -7.51 -9.70
N GLY A 303 -6.15 -8.46 -8.95
CA GLY A 303 -6.16 -8.43 -7.48
C GLY A 303 -5.48 -7.18 -6.92
N LEU A 304 -4.26 -6.89 -7.38
CA LEU A 304 -3.52 -5.69 -6.97
C LEU A 304 -4.29 -4.40 -7.31
N ARG A 305 -4.99 -4.35 -8.44
CA ARG A 305 -5.79 -3.18 -8.82
C ARG A 305 -6.98 -2.94 -7.89
N LEU A 306 -7.55 -4.00 -7.33
CA LEU A 306 -8.65 -3.92 -6.36
C LEU A 306 -8.16 -3.63 -4.93
N TRP A 307 -6.88 -3.89 -4.64
CA TRP A 307 -6.32 -3.77 -3.30
C TRP A 307 -6.57 -2.42 -2.59
N PRO A 308 -6.48 -1.23 -3.24
CA PRO A 308 -6.80 0.03 -2.58
C PRO A 308 -8.21 0.07 -1.98
N GLN A 309 -9.19 -0.53 -2.66
CA GLN A 309 -10.58 -0.59 -2.17
C GLN A 309 -10.69 -1.53 -0.98
N VAL A 310 -10.06 -2.70 -1.07
CA VAL A 310 -10.05 -3.70 0.02
C VAL A 310 -9.41 -3.11 1.27
N SER A 311 -8.23 -2.50 1.13
CA SER A 311 -7.53 -1.89 2.25
C SER A 311 -8.33 -0.72 2.86
N HIS A 312 -8.96 0.11 2.02
CA HIS A 312 -9.86 1.16 2.48
C HIS A 312 -11.01 0.62 3.33
N GLU A 313 -11.73 -0.37 2.83
CA GLU A 313 -12.89 -0.95 3.52
C GLU A 313 -12.49 -1.63 4.84
N VAL A 314 -11.34 -2.31 4.86
CA VAL A 314 -10.77 -2.89 6.08
C VAL A 314 -10.42 -1.79 7.09
N ALA A 315 -9.77 -0.71 6.66
CA ALA A 315 -9.43 0.40 7.55
C ALA A 315 -10.68 1.09 8.12
N LEU A 316 -11.74 1.26 7.33
CA LEU A 316 -13.02 1.76 7.82
C LEU A 316 -13.64 0.81 8.86
N ALA A 317 -13.69 -0.49 8.56
CA ALA A 317 -14.26 -1.50 9.46
C ALA A 317 -13.51 -1.56 10.79
N LEU A 318 -12.18 -1.53 10.77
CA LEU A 318 -11.37 -1.69 11.97
C LEU A 318 -11.20 -0.40 12.77
N PHE A 319 -11.09 0.76 12.10
CA PHE A 319 -10.51 1.95 12.75
C PHE A 319 -11.29 3.25 12.58
N PHE A 320 -12.08 3.37 11.51
CA PHE A 320 -12.75 4.62 11.17
C PHE A 320 -14.24 4.41 10.92
N ASN A 321 -14.95 4.05 11.99
CA ASN A 321 -16.40 3.83 11.98
C ASN A 321 -17.10 4.55 13.15
N PRO A 322 -18.41 4.83 13.01
CA PRO A 322 -19.19 5.53 14.04
C PRO A 322 -19.26 4.83 15.41
N GLU A 323 -19.12 3.51 15.43
CA GLU A 323 -19.15 2.73 16.68
C GLU A 323 -17.83 2.86 17.47
N ARG A 324 -16.77 3.33 16.80
CA ARG A 324 -15.42 3.53 17.36
C ARG A 324 -14.84 2.26 17.97
N LYS A 325 -15.24 1.13 17.40
CA LYS A 325 -14.83 -0.23 17.76
C LYS A 325 -14.40 -0.95 16.49
N ALA A 326 -13.46 -1.87 16.64
CA ALA A 326 -13.05 -2.70 15.51
C ALA A 326 -14.17 -3.68 15.16
N ASP A 327 -14.67 -3.60 13.93
CA ASP A 327 -15.58 -4.59 13.35
C ASP A 327 -14.74 -5.67 12.66
N THR A 328 -14.21 -6.59 13.48
CA THR A 328 -13.31 -7.65 13.03
C THR A 328 -14.02 -8.67 12.13
N GLU A 329 -15.33 -8.88 12.34
CA GLU A 329 -16.14 -9.79 11.51
C GLU A 329 -16.27 -9.25 10.09
N LYS A 330 -16.61 -7.96 9.95
CA LYS A 330 -16.68 -7.32 8.63
C LYS A 330 -15.31 -7.27 7.94
N ALA A 331 -14.24 -6.95 8.67
CA ALA A 331 -12.89 -6.95 8.10
C ALA A 331 -12.48 -8.34 7.61
N ASP A 332 -12.76 -9.39 8.39
CA ASP A 332 -12.52 -10.78 8.00
C ASP A 332 -13.33 -11.17 6.76
N GLN A 333 -14.61 -10.75 6.69
CA GLN A 333 -15.45 -10.99 5.52
C GLN A 333 -14.86 -10.32 4.26
N ILE A 334 -14.44 -9.05 4.34
CA ILE A 334 -13.83 -8.33 3.21
C ILE A 334 -12.56 -9.04 2.72
N LEU A 335 -11.69 -9.43 3.65
CA LEU A 335 -10.43 -10.10 3.33
C LEU A 335 -10.65 -11.52 2.78
N THR A 336 -11.63 -12.25 3.31
CA THR A 336 -12.02 -13.59 2.83
C THR A 336 -12.60 -13.52 1.43
N ASP A 337 -13.47 -12.55 1.15
CA ASP A 337 -14.05 -12.31 -0.17
C ASP A 337 -12.97 -11.98 -1.20
N TYR A 338 -12.05 -11.07 -0.84
CA TYR A 338 -10.90 -10.73 -1.69
C TYR A 338 -10.02 -11.95 -1.94
N SER A 339 -9.66 -12.68 -0.89
CA SER A 339 -8.79 -13.85 -0.98
C SER A 339 -9.42 -14.94 -1.86
N THR A 340 -10.71 -15.20 -1.69
CA THR A 340 -11.41 -16.25 -2.45
C THR A 340 -11.52 -15.92 -3.94
N ARG A 341 -11.72 -14.64 -4.29
CA ARG A 341 -11.91 -14.21 -5.69
C ARG A 341 -10.61 -13.93 -6.43
N HIS A 342 -9.58 -13.49 -5.70
CA HIS A 342 -8.36 -12.97 -6.33
C HIS A 342 -7.11 -13.72 -5.90
N ILE A 343 -6.97 -14.17 -4.64
CA ILE A 343 -5.75 -14.85 -4.18
C ILE A 343 -5.81 -16.37 -4.41
N LEU A 344 -6.97 -17.01 -4.28
CA LEU A 344 -7.12 -18.46 -4.45
C LEU A 344 -7.34 -18.87 -5.91
N SER A 345 -7.66 -17.91 -6.79
CA SER A 345 -7.68 -18.12 -8.24
C SER A 345 -6.27 -18.14 -8.87
N MET A 346 -5.31 -17.47 -8.21
CA MET A 346 -3.88 -17.40 -8.53
C MET A 346 -3.14 -18.73 -8.27
#